data_AF-A0A522ZNB0-F1
#
_entry.id   AF-A0A522ZNB0-F1
#
_cell.length_a   1.000
_cell.length_b   1.000
_cell.length_c   1.000
_cell.angle_alpha   90.00
_cell.angle_beta   90.00
_cell.angle_gamma   90.00
#
_symmetry.space_group_name_H-M   'P 1'
#
loop_
_entity.id
_entity.type
_entity.pdbx_description
1 polymer ?
#
loop_
_entity_poly.entity_id
_entity_poly.type
_entity_poly.pdbx_seq_one_letter_code
_entity_poly.pdbx_strand_id
1 'polypeptide(L)'
;MHDYTDPATTLRLLDDLQPLGFSDEAFALLHHFPVPERIASHRRYCEALWEEGARFRTQNNPLVQRRLEMVLAMYKAGDFKSSVPAVFEHLARATVLEVPHNRRPLSEQGA
;
A
#
# COMPACT_ATOMS: atom_id res chain seq x y z
N MET A 1 -9.61 7.77 14.40
CA MET A 1 -8.61 8.18 13.39
C MET A 1 -7.68 6.99 13.24
N HIS A 2 -7.63 6.34 12.07
CA HIS A 2 -6.73 5.21 11.88
C HIS A 2 -5.28 5.70 11.87
N ASP A 3 -4.43 5.05 12.65
CA ASP A 3 -3.00 5.30 12.68
C ASP A 3 -2.37 4.61 11.47
N TYR A 4 -1.96 5.41 10.48
CA TYR A 4 -1.34 4.89 9.26
C TYR A 4 0.19 4.75 9.36
N THR A 5 0.76 4.90 10.55
CA THR A 5 2.23 4.89 10.74
C THR A 5 2.76 3.51 11.15
N ASP A 6 1.87 2.55 11.37
CA ASP A 6 2.20 1.22 11.88
C ASP A 6 2.59 0.25 10.76
N PRO A 7 3.87 -0.16 10.62
CA PRO A 7 4.27 -1.13 9.61
C PRO A 7 3.54 -2.48 9.71
N ALA A 8 3.13 -2.92 10.91
CA ALA A 8 2.41 -4.17 11.10
C ALA A 8 1.04 -4.16 10.40
N THR A 9 0.41 -2.98 10.28
CA THR A 9 -0.85 -2.85 9.54
C THR A 9 -0.63 -3.06 8.05
N THR A 10 0.48 -2.60 7.49
CA THR A 10 0.82 -2.85 6.08
C THR A 10 1.03 -4.34 5.83
N LEU A 11 1.75 -5.02 6.72
CA LEU A 11 1.97 -6.47 6.63
C LEU A 11 0.65 -7.24 6.59
N ARG A 12 -0.26 -6.95 7.54
CA ARG A 12 -1.59 -7.57 7.57
C ARG A 12 -2.41 -7.30 6.31
N LEU A 13 -2.39 -6.06 5.80
CA LEU A 13 -3.09 -5.72 4.57
C LEU A 13 -2.55 -6.50 3.36
N LEU A 14 -1.23 -6.67 3.27
CA LEU A 14 -0.61 -7.47 2.21
C LEU A 14 -0.94 -8.95 2.36
N ASP A 15 -0.97 -9.49 3.58
CA ASP A 15 -1.42 -10.86 3.86
C ASP A 15 -2.88 -11.10 3.47
N ASP A 16 -3.74 -10.10 3.66
CA ASP A 16 -5.15 -10.18 3.25
C ASP A 16 -5.32 -10.05 1.73
N LEU A 17 -4.50 -9.23 1.06
CA LEU A 17 -4.65 -8.90 -0.36
C LEU A 17 -3.99 -9.92 -1.30
N GLN A 18 -2.81 -10.45 -0.96
CA GLN A 18 -2.07 -11.35 -1.85
C GLN A 18 -2.85 -12.64 -2.19
N PRO A 19 -3.51 -13.33 -1.24
CA PRO A 19 -4.34 -14.50 -1.55
C PRO A 19 -5.53 -14.20 -2.46
N LEU A 20 -5.97 -12.93 -2.50
CA LEU A 20 -7.07 -12.49 -3.37
C LEU A 20 -6.62 -12.24 -4.81
N GLY A 21 -5.31 -12.22 -5.09
CA GLY A 21 -4.74 -11.98 -6.42
C GLY A 21 -4.10 -10.59 -6.58
N PHE A 22 -3.87 -9.85 -5.50
CA PHE A 22 -3.15 -8.58 -5.55
C PHE A 22 -1.68 -8.80 -5.93
N SER A 23 -1.23 -8.17 -7.02
CA SER A 23 0.07 -8.42 -7.65
C SER A 23 1.06 -7.27 -7.45
N ASP A 24 2.33 -7.51 -7.79
CA ASP A 24 3.38 -6.49 -7.79
C ASP A 24 3.05 -5.32 -8.73
N GLU A 25 2.38 -5.57 -9.86
CA GLU A 25 1.95 -4.52 -10.80
C GLU A 25 0.92 -3.58 -10.16
N ALA A 26 -0.10 -4.15 -9.50
CA ALA A 26 -1.10 -3.35 -8.79
C ALA A 26 -0.48 -2.60 -7.60
N PHE A 27 0.45 -3.25 -6.89
CA PHE A 27 1.17 -2.64 -5.78
C PHE A 27 2.05 -1.47 -6.22
N ALA A 28 2.78 -1.62 -7.32
CA ALA A 28 3.63 -0.57 -7.87
C ALA A 28 2.86 0.72 -8.18
N LEU A 29 1.58 0.62 -8.60
CA LEU A 29 0.72 1.78 -8.83
C LEU A 29 0.45 2.59 -7.55
N LEU A 30 0.50 1.97 -6.38
CA LEU A 30 0.33 2.66 -5.10
C LEU A 30 1.55 3.49 -4.70
N HIS A 31 2.69 3.27 -5.35
CA HIS A 31 3.93 4.02 -5.15
C HIS A 31 4.14 5.06 -6.26
N HIS A 32 4.91 6.10 -5.96
CA HIS A 32 5.29 7.14 -6.92
C HIS A 32 6.74 6.98 -7.40
N PHE A 33 7.36 5.82 -7.12
CA PHE A 33 8.76 5.59 -7.40
C PHE A 33 9.01 5.40 -8.91
N PRO A 34 10.18 5.83 -9.41
CA PRO A 34 10.54 5.68 -10.82
C PRO A 34 10.81 4.22 -11.21
N VAL A 35 11.23 3.40 -10.24
CA VAL A 35 11.35 1.95 -10.39
C VAL A 35 10.16 1.31 -9.67
N PRO A 36 9.44 0.37 -10.32
CA PRO A 36 8.33 -0.33 -9.69
C PRO A 36 8.76 -1.01 -8.39
N GLU A 37 8.10 -0.63 -7.29
CA GLU A 37 8.29 -1.28 -6.00
C GLU A 37 7.61 -2.66 -6.01
N ARG A 38 8.26 -3.65 -5.39
CA ARG A 38 7.71 -5.01 -5.26
C ARG A 38 7.17 -5.23 -3.87
N ILE A 39 6.12 -6.03 -3.75
CA ILE A 39 5.51 -6.38 -2.46
C ILE A 39 6.57 -6.98 -1.52
N ALA A 40 7.40 -7.89 -2.02
CA ALA A 40 8.44 -8.54 -1.22
C ALA A 40 9.51 -7.58 -0.67
N SER A 41 9.81 -6.49 -1.38
CA SER A 41 10.78 -5.49 -0.93
C SER A 41 10.16 -4.58 0.13
N HIS A 42 8.92 -4.11 -0.10
CA HIS A 42 8.21 -3.29 0.87
C HIS A 42 7.84 -4.06 2.16
N ARG A 43 7.50 -5.35 2.02
CA ARG A 43 7.27 -6.25 3.15
C ARG A 43 8.50 -6.37 4.04
N ARG A 44 9.67 -6.66 3.46
CA ARG A 44 10.95 -6.69 4.20
C ARG A 44 11.26 -5.39 4.94
N TYR A 45 10.97 -4.25 4.30
CA TYR A 45 11.10 -2.94 4.94
C TYR A 45 10.16 -2.80 6.15
N CYS A 46 8.90 -3.20 6.04
CA CYS A 46 7.94 -3.14 7.12
C CYS A 46 8.28 -4.13 8.26
N GLU A 47 8.73 -5.34 7.93
CA GLU A 47 9.20 -6.34 8.90
C GLU A 47 10.35 -5.79 9.75
N ALA A 48 11.39 -5.24 9.12
CA ALA A 48 12.52 -4.64 9.83
C ALA A 48 12.08 -3.51 10.78
N LEU A 49 11.21 -2.60 10.32
CA LEU A 49 10.69 -1.54 11.18
C LEU A 49 9.86 -2.08 12.35
N TRP A 50 9.05 -3.11 12.11
CA TRP A 50 8.23 -3.72 13.14
C TRP A 50 9.09 -4.42 14.20
N GLU A 51 10.12 -5.16 13.80
CA GLU A 51 11.10 -5.80 14.69
C GLU A 51 11.84 -4.76 15.57
N GLU A 52 12.14 -3.59 15.00
CA GLU A 52 12.75 -2.45 15.72
C GLU A 52 11.76 -1.70 16.63
N GLY A 53 10.46 -2.02 16.59
CA GLY A 53 9.41 -1.25 17.27
C GLY A 53 9.24 0.17 16.72
N ALA A 54 9.68 0.41 15.48
CA ALA A 54 9.68 1.70 14.81
C ALA A 54 8.37 1.98 14.04
N ARG A 55 8.12 3.26 13.76
CA ARG A 55 7.01 3.75 12.93
C ARG A 55 7.52 4.35 11.62
N PHE A 56 6.64 4.50 10.64
CA PHE A 56 6.97 5.23 9.42
C PHE A 56 7.33 6.69 9.74
N ARG A 57 8.48 7.14 9.21
CA ARG A 57 9.02 8.49 9.46
C ARG A 57 8.71 9.50 8.35
N THR A 58 8.20 9.02 7.22
CA THR A 58 7.87 9.85 6.04
C THR A 58 6.41 9.62 5.66
N GLN A 59 5.80 10.62 5.02
CA GLN A 59 4.39 10.58 4.67
C GLN A 59 4.04 9.56 3.57
N ASN A 60 5.01 9.10 2.77
CA ASN A 60 4.74 8.18 1.67
C ASN A 60 4.22 6.80 2.12
N ASN A 61 4.83 6.21 3.15
CA ASN A 61 4.44 4.87 3.61
C ASN A 61 3.03 4.87 4.25
N PRO A 62 2.65 5.86 5.07
CA PRO A 62 1.26 6.02 5.51
C PRO A 62 0.26 6.16 4.37
N LEU A 63 0.61 6.89 3.30
CA LEU A 63 -0.24 7.01 2.13
C LEU A 63 -0.39 5.67 1.39
N VAL A 64 0.67 4.89 1.26
CA VAL A 64 0.62 3.53 0.69
C VAL A 64 -0.28 2.64 1.55
N GLN A 65 -0.10 2.65 2.86
CA GLN A 65 -0.93 1.86 3.77
C GLN A 65 -2.42 2.21 3.65
N ARG A 66 -2.74 3.50 3.61
CA ARG A 66 -4.12 3.97 3.41
C ARG A 66 -4.69 3.50 2.07
N ARG A 67 -3.91 3.54 0.98
CA ARG A 67 -4.37 3.03 -0.32
C ARG A 67 -4.59 1.52 -0.30
N LEU A 68 -3.71 0.75 0.33
CA LEU A 68 -3.89 -0.70 0.50
C LEU A 68 -5.20 -1.03 1.23
N GLU A 69 -5.49 -0.32 2.31
CA GLU A 69 -6.75 -0.46 3.04
C GLU A 69 -7.96 -0.16 2.14
N MET A 70 -7.91 0.91 1.36
CA MET A 70 -8.97 1.24 0.40
C MET A 70 -9.14 0.17 -0.68
N VAL A 71 -8.05 -0.35 -1.25
CA VAL A 71 -8.12 -1.45 -2.23
C VAL A 71 -8.83 -2.66 -1.63
N LEU A 72 -8.46 -3.09 -0.42
CA LEU A 72 -9.09 -4.21 0.26
C LEU A 72 -10.57 -3.97 0.55
N ALA A 73 -10.91 -2.77 1.04
CA ALA A 73 -12.29 -2.38 1.34
C ALA A 73 -13.15 -2.36 0.07
N MET A 74 -12.66 -1.76 -1.02
CA MET A 74 -13.37 -1.70 -2.30
C MET A 74 -13.54 -3.08 -2.93
N TYR A 75 -12.52 -3.93 -2.86
CA TYR A 75 -12.60 -5.30 -3.37
C TYR A 75 -13.67 -6.10 -2.62
N LYS A 76 -13.69 -6.00 -1.28
CA LYS A 76 -14.71 -6.67 -0.45
C LYS A 76 -16.11 -6.10 -0.69
N ALA A 77 -16.25 -4.78 -0.78
CA ALA A 77 -17.54 -4.12 -0.97
C ALA A 77 -18.15 -4.37 -2.37
N GLY A 78 -17.31 -4.51 -3.40
CA GLY A 78 -17.75 -4.85 -4.75
C GLY A 78 -18.13 -6.33 -4.92
N ASP A 79 -18.02 -7.13 -3.87
CA ASP A 79 -18.27 -8.58 -3.85
C ASP A 79 -17.55 -9.35 -4.97
N PHE A 80 -16.36 -8.88 -5.35
CA PHE A 80 -15.57 -9.50 -6.40
C PHE A 80 -15.17 -10.93 -6.00
N LYS A 81 -15.40 -11.88 -6.90
CA LYS A 81 -15.06 -13.30 -6.71
C LYS A 81 -13.84 -13.75 -7.52
N SER A 82 -13.38 -12.90 -8.42
CA SER A 82 -12.31 -13.23 -9.36
C SER A 82 -10.98 -12.67 -8.89
N SER A 83 -9.96 -13.54 -8.81
CA SER A 83 -8.57 -13.13 -8.54
C SER A 83 -7.89 -12.55 -9.79
N VAL A 84 -8.63 -11.81 -10.61
CA VAL A 84 -8.13 -11.25 -11.88
C VAL A 84 -7.26 -10.04 -11.57
N PRO A 85 -5.96 -10.04 -11.94
CA PRO A 85 -5.04 -8.95 -11.60
C PRO A 85 -5.51 -7.57 -12.06
N ALA A 86 -6.14 -7.49 -13.24
CA ALA A 86 -6.64 -6.23 -13.80
C ALA A 86 -7.66 -5.53 -12.88
N VAL A 87 -8.45 -6.26 -12.09
CA VAL A 87 -9.37 -5.66 -11.10
C VAL A 87 -8.58 -4.87 -10.07
N PHE A 88 -7.52 -5.47 -9.51
CA PHE A 88 -6.67 -4.81 -8.53
C PHE A 88 -5.93 -3.61 -9.09
N GLU A 89 -5.49 -3.66 -10.35
CA GLU A 89 -4.89 -2.49 -11.00
C GLU A 89 -5.89 -1.33 -11.12
N HIS A 90 -7.15 -1.61 -11.46
CA HIS A 90 -8.20 -0.59 -11.55
C HIS A 90 -8.51 0.01 -10.17
N LEU A 91 -8.63 -0.83 -9.15
CA LEU A 91 -8.81 -0.38 -7.77
C LEU A 91 -7.62 0.46 -7.31
N ALA A 92 -6.38 0.01 -7.56
CA ALA A 92 -5.17 0.74 -7.21
C ALA A 92 -5.17 2.14 -7.84
N ARG A 93 -5.47 2.26 -9.14
CA ARG A 93 -5.59 3.56 -9.83
C ARG A 93 -6.66 4.45 -9.19
N ALA A 94 -7.83 3.89 -8.87
CA ALA A 94 -8.90 4.64 -8.22
C ALA A 94 -8.46 5.19 -6.84
N THR A 95 -7.78 4.38 -6.02
CA THR A 95 -7.28 4.84 -4.71
C THR A 95 -6.23 5.94 -4.80
N VAL A 96 -5.42 5.98 -5.87
CA VAL A 96 -4.46 7.06 -6.09
C VAL A 96 -5.17 8.37 -6.46
N LEU A 97 -6.35 8.33 -7.08
CA LEU A 97 -7.14 9.54 -7.34
C LEU A 97 -7.72 10.11 -6.05
N GLU A 98 -8.18 9.25 -5.14
CA GLU A 98 -8.74 9.65 -3.83
C GLU A 98 -7.65 10.05 -2.81
N VAL A 99 -6.50 9.36 -2.85
CA VAL A 99 -5.34 9.61 -1.99
C VAL A 99 -4.12 9.82 -2.88
N PRO A 100 -3.89 11.05 -3.39
CA PRO A 100 -2.81 11.34 -4.34
C PRO A 100 -1.42 11.05 -3.79
N HIS A 101 -0.49 10.72 -4.69
CA HIS A 101 0.92 10.61 -4.35
C HIS A 101 1.47 11.95 -3.82
N ASN A 102 2.28 11.90 -2.76
CA ASN A 102 3.05 13.07 -2.35
C ASN A 102 4.26 13.21 -3.27
N ARG A 103 4.22 14.18 -4.18
CA ARG A 103 5.28 14.41 -5.19
C ARG A 103 6.47 15.22 -4.67
N ARG A 104 6.44 15.68 -3.43
CA ARG A 104 7.57 16.40 -2.83
C ARG A 104 8.77 15.46 -2.64
N PRO A 105 10.02 15.92 -2.75
CA PRO A 105 11.20 15.13 -2.41
C PRO A 105 11.12 14.55 -0.99
N LEU A 106 11.66 13.34 -0.76
CA LEU A 106 11.64 12.68 0.57
C LEU A 106 12.18 13.56 1.71
N SER A 107 13.19 14.38 1.42
CA SER A 107 13.77 15.35 2.36
C SER A 107 12.79 16.42 2.85
N GLU A 108 11.70 16.63 2.12
CA GLU A 108 10.66 17.63 2.40
C GLU A 108 9.37 16.99 2.96
N GLN A 109 9.36 15.67 3.17
CA GLN A 109 8.20 14.92 3.67
C GLN A 109 8.29 14.57 5.16
N GLY A 110 8.99 15.39 5.94
CA GLY A 110 9.06 15.26 7.39
C GLY A 110 7.67 15.08 8.01
N ALA A 111 7.62 14.24 9.05
CA ALA A 111 6.41 13.87 9.79
C ALA A 111 5.62 15.09 10.27
#